data_AF-A0AA97MXA6-F1
#
_entry.id   AF-A0AA97MXA6-F1
#
_cell.length_a   1.000
_cell.length_b   1.000
_cell.length_c   1.000
_cell.angle_alpha   90.00
_cell.angle_beta   90.00
_cell.angle_gamma   90.00
#
_symmetry.space_group_name_H-M   'P 1'
#
loop_
_entity.id
_entity.type
_entity.pdbx_description
1 polymer ?
#
loop_
_entity_poly.entity_id
_entity_poly.type
_entity_poly.pdbx_seq_one_letter_code
_entity_poly.pdbx_strand_id
1 'polypeptide(L)'
;ALSKPLDEAFSLWQQLLEKPGIPSVRSPEQTVSSLQLLASLYRLQAQPIQALESFLLLRSLCRRLGDIPGRAGALCQLSRILLQLECPSQAQVNPGMAPPSLGKGPG
;
A
#
# COMPACT_ATOMS: atom_id res chain seq x y z
N ALA A 1 -3.80 -10.55 -16.93
CA ALA A 1 -3.60 -10.26 -15.51
C ALA A 1 -4.06 -8.82 -15.26
N LEU A 2 -4.93 -8.60 -14.27
CA LEU A 2 -5.45 -7.27 -13.91
C LEU A 2 -4.36 -6.30 -13.40
N SER A 3 -3.14 -6.78 -13.16
CA SER A 3 -2.01 -6.02 -12.62
C SER A 3 -1.11 -5.35 -13.66
N LYS A 4 -1.17 -5.71 -14.96
CA LYS A 4 -0.23 -5.17 -15.98
C LYS A 4 -0.02 -3.65 -15.94
N PRO A 5 -1.08 -2.81 -15.97
CA PRO A 5 -0.89 -1.36 -15.92
C PRO A 5 -0.34 -0.88 -14.56
N LEU A 6 -0.62 -1.64 -13.48
CA LEU A 6 -0.09 -1.36 -12.15
C LEU A 6 1.42 -1.64 -12.08
N ASP A 7 1.85 -2.76 -12.67
CA ASP A 7 3.25 -3.20 -12.76
C ASP A 7 4.08 -2.26 -13.66
N GLU A 8 3.50 -1.77 -14.75
CA GLU A 8 4.09 -0.72 -15.58
C GLU A 8 4.24 0.60 -14.81
N ALA A 9 3.20 1.04 -14.10
CA ALA A 9 3.26 2.24 -13.27
C ALA A 9 4.33 2.11 -12.18
N PHE A 10 4.42 0.96 -11.53
CA PHE A 10 5.45 0.67 -10.53
C PHE A 10 6.86 0.75 -11.12
N SER A 11 7.08 0.16 -12.30
CA SER A 11 8.36 0.22 -13.00
C SER A 11 8.76 1.67 -13.33
N LEU A 12 7.81 2.51 -13.75
CA LEU A 12 8.05 3.94 -13.99
C LEU A 12 8.42 4.68 -12.70
N TRP A 13 7.77 4.36 -11.58
CA TRP A 13 8.13 4.94 -10.27
C TRP A 13 9.53 4.54 -9.82
N GLN A 14 9.92 3.28 -10.03
CA GLN A 14 11.27 2.81 -9.74
C GLN A 14 12.31 3.59 -10.55
N GLN A 15 12.10 3.73 -11.87
CA GLN A 15 12.98 4.50 -12.74
C GLN A 15 13.06 5.99 -12.34
N LEU A 16 11.93 6.61 -12.03
CA LEU A 16 11.87 8.02 -11.64
C LEU A 16 12.62 8.28 -10.32
N LEU A 17 12.54 7.35 -9.37
CA LEU A 17 13.10 7.51 -8.02
C LEU A 17 14.49 6.87 -7.85
N GLU A 18 15.00 6.21 -8.88
CA GLU A 18 16.34 5.61 -8.91
C GLU A 18 17.42 6.64 -8.58
N LYS A 19 17.32 7.82 -9.20
CA LYS A 19 18.27 8.92 -8.96
C LYS A 19 18.07 9.48 -7.54
N PRO A 20 19.15 9.73 -6.79
CA PRO A 20 19.06 10.40 -5.50
C PRO A 20 18.57 11.85 -5.66
N GLY A 21 17.95 12.39 -4.62
CA GLY A 21 17.39 13.74 -4.62
C GLY A 21 15.88 13.79 -4.86
N ILE A 22 15.32 14.99 -4.87
CA ILE A 22 13.90 15.24 -5.11
C ILE A 22 13.65 15.17 -6.63
N PRO A 23 12.75 14.29 -7.12
CA PRO A 23 12.49 14.21 -8.54
C PRO A 23 11.83 15.51 -9.06
N SER A 24 12.13 15.89 -10.30
CA SER A 24 11.51 17.04 -10.96
C SER A 24 10.06 16.72 -11.35
N VAL A 25 9.16 16.86 -10.38
CA VAL A 25 7.71 16.62 -10.54
C VAL A 25 6.94 17.92 -10.41
N ARG A 26 5.75 17.99 -11.01
CA ARG A 26 4.89 19.18 -10.93
C ARG A 26 4.45 19.50 -9.50
N SER A 27 4.11 18.48 -8.71
CA SER A 27 3.73 18.62 -7.29
C SER A 27 4.26 17.42 -6.50
N PRO A 28 5.10 17.65 -5.48
CA PRO A 28 5.55 16.61 -4.56
C PRO A 28 4.41 15.92 -3.81
N GLU A 29 3.39 16.68 -3.41
CA GLU A 29 2.26 16.19 -2.62
C GLU A 29 1.40 15.20 -3.43
N GLN A 30 1.12 15.54 -4.70
CA GLN A 30 0.40 14.67 -5.62
C GLN A 30 1.21 13.42 -5.98
N THR A 31 2.54 13.57 -6.06
CA THR A 31 3.48 12.46 -6.30
C THR A 31 3.46 11.46 -5.15
N VAL A 32 3.54 11.94 -3.91
CA VAL A 32 3.40 11.13 -2.69
C VAL A 32 2.03 10.42 -2.66
N SER A 33 0.95 11.16 -2.92
CA SER A 33 -0.41 10.62 -2.92
C SER A 33 -0.61 9.51 -3.96
N SER A 34 -0.07 9.71 -5.16
CA SER A 34 -0.15 8.74 -6.26
C SER A 34 0.64 7.46 -5.95
N LEU A 35 1.83 7.59 -5.36
CA LEU A 35 2.64 6.44 -4.96
C LEU A 35 2.03 5.67 -3.77
N GLN A 36 1.37 6.38 -2.84
CA GLN A 36 0.59 5.74 -1.77
C GLN A 36 -0.62 4.97 -2.32
N LEU A 37 -1.29 5.50 -3.35
CA LEU A 37 -2.40 4.81 -4.01
C LEU A 37 -1.93 3.51 -4.68
N LEU A 38 -0.80 3.55 -5.41
CA LEU A 38 -0.18 2.36 -6.00
C LEU A 38 0.06 1.25 -4.96
N ALA A 39 0.70 1.59 -3.85
CA ALA A 39 0.96 0.64 -2.77
C ALA A 39 -0.32 0.05 -2.17
N SER A 40 -1.37 0.88 -2.04
CA SER A 40 -2.67 0.46 -1.53
C SER A 40 -3.39 -0.47 -2.50
N LEU A 41 -3.30 -0.23 -3.80
CA LEU A 41 -3.85 -1.09 -4.84
C LEU A 41 -3.20 -2.48 -4.83
N TYR A 42 -1.87 -2.55 -4.72
CA TYR A 42 -1.18 -3.84 -4.57
C TYR A 42 -1.64 -4.61 -3.33
N ARG A 43 -1.86 -3.91 -2.21
CA ARG A 43 -2.40 -4.51 -0.99
C ARG A 43 -3.80 -5.10 -1.20
N LEU A 44 -4.67 -4.38 -1.91
CA LEU A 44 -6.03 -4.83 -2.23
C LEU A 44 -6.03 -6.03 -3.18
N GLN A 45 -5.06 -6.11 -4.09
CA GLN A 45 -4.87 -7.25 -4.99
C GLN A 45 -4.18 -8.45 -4.32
N ALA A 46 -3.98 -8.42 -2.99
CA ALA A 46 -3.25 -9.44 -2.24
C ALA A 46 -1.86 -9.73 -2.82
N GLN A 47 -1.16 -8.67 -3.27
CA GLN A 47 0.22 -8.69 -3.76
C GLN A 47 1.14 -8.01 -2.72
N PRO A 48 1.42 -8.68 -1.58
CA PRO A 48 2.06 -8.05 -0.43
C PRO A 48 3.51 -7.62 -0.71
N ILE A 49 4.22 -8.33 -1.58
CA ILE A 49 5.61 -7.99 -1.93
C ILE A 49 5.66 -6.67 -2.72
N GLN A 50 4.84 -6.52 -3.76
CA GLN A 50 4.76 -5.28 -4.54
C GLN A 50 4.25 -4.10 -3.70
N ALA A 51 3.32 -4.34 -2.79
CA ALA A 51 2.87 -3.32 -1.83
C ALA A 51 4.02 -2.85 -0.93
N LEU A 52 4.83 -3.80 -0.42
CA LEU A 52 5.99 -3.52 0.42
C LEU A 52 7.04 -2.69 -0.32
N GLU A 53 7.40 -3.10 -1.54
CA GLU A 53 8.34 -2.33 -2.36
C GLU A 53 7.83 -0.92 -2.67
N SER A 54 6.53 -0.79 -2.98
CA SER A 54 5.90 0.51 -3.23
C SER A 54 5.93 1.42 -1.99
N PHE A 55 5.68 0.89 -0.79
CA PHE A 55 5.81 1.65 0.45
C PHE A 55 7.27 2.00 0.79
N LEU A 56 8.25 1.18 0.39
CA LEU A 56 9.67 1.53 0.52
C LEU A 56 10.06 2.69 -0.39
N LEU A 57 9.54 2.72 -1.63
CA LEU A 57 9.70 3.86 -2.53
C LEU A 57 9.06 5.12 -1.93
N LEU A 58 7.82 5.01 -1.42
CA LEU A 58 7.11 6.12 -0.76
C LEU A 58 7.90 6.68 0.41
N ARG A 59 8.39 5.81 1.30
CA ARG A 59 9.24 6.19 2.43
C ARG A 59 10.50 6.94 1.99
N SER A 60 11.14 6.47 0.91
CA SER A 60 12.33 7.11 0.35
C SER A 60 12.01 8.52 -0.17
N LEU A 61 10.89 8.67 -0.88
CA LEU A 61 10.42 9.96 -1.38
C LEU A 61 10.07 10.93 -0.25
N CYS A 62 9.23 10.52 0.71
CA CYS A 62 8.89 11.36 1.87
C CYS A 62 10.14 11.80 2.65
N ARG A 63 11.14 10.91 2.81
CA ARG A 63 12.43 11.28 3.41
C ARG A 63 13.15 12.37 2.62
N ARG A 64 13.19 12.27 1.29
CA ARG A 64 13.85 13.27 0.41
C ARG A 64 13.13 14.62 0.46
N LEU A 65 11.82 14.61 0.63
CA LEU A 65 10.96 15.80 0.72
C LEU A 65 10.92 16.43 2.12
N GLY A 66 11.45 15.77 3.15
CA GLY A 66 11.30 16.21 4.54
C GLY A 66 9.88 16.00 5.10
N ASP A 67 9.05 15.19 4.44
CA ASP A 67 7.69 14.86 4.86
C ASP A 67 7.72 13.81 5.99
N ILE A 68 7.80 14.30 7.22
CA ILE A 68 7.84 13.46 8.43
C ILE A 68 6.54 12.65 8.60
N PRO A 69 5.32 13.25 8.50
CA PRO A 69 4.08 12.49 8.63
C PRO A 69 3.93 11.40 7.57
N GLY A 70 4.19 11.68 6.29
CA GLY A 70 4.11 10.68 5.24
C GLY A 70 5.14 9.57 5.41
N ARG A 71 6.36 9.89 5.87
CA ARG A 71 7.38 8.88 6.19
C ARG A 71 6.94 7.96 7.34
N ALA A 72 6.35 8.52 8.40
CA ALA A 72 5.81 7.73 9.51
C ALA A 72 4.66 6.84 9.04
N GLY A 73 3.74 7.39 8.24
CA GLY A 73 2.64 6.63 7.64
C GLY A 73 3.12 5.44 6.80
N ALA A 74 4.10 5.66 5.92
CA ALA A 74 4.69 4.60 5.11
C ALA A 74 5.34 3.49 5.97
N LEU A 75 6.07 3.87 7.04
CA LEU A 75 6.66 2.92 7.98
C LEU A 75 5.61 2.09 8.71
N CYS A 76 4.51 2.71 9.18
CA CYS A 76 3.40 1.97 9.79
C CYS A 76 2.78 0.94 8.84
N GLN A 77 2.62 1.29 7.55
CA GLN A 77 2.11 0.34 6.56
C GLN A 77 3.08 -0.81 6.29
N LEU A 78 4.40 -0.54 6.21
CA LEU A 78 5.42 -1.57 6.07
C LEU A 78 5.39 -2.56 7.23
N SER A 79 5.38 -2.08 8.48
CA SER A 79 5.29 -2.93 9.65
C SER A 79 4.03 -3.80 9.64
N ARG A 80 2.88 -3.23 9.23
CA ARG A 80 1.63 -3.98 9.11
C ARG A 80 1.73 -5.11 8.09
N ILE A 81 2.29 -4.84 6.91
CA ILE A 81 2.44 -5.85 5.85
C ILE A 81 3.39 -6.96 6.32
N LEU A 82 4.53 -6.61 6.93
CA LEU A 82 5.50 -7.59 7.45
C LEU A 82 4.86 -8.50 8.51
N LEU A 83 4.13 -7.94 9.47
CA LEU A 83 3.40 -8.72 10.47
C LEU A 83 2.35 -9.63 9.85
N GLN A 84 1.64 -9.17 8.81
CA GLN A 84 0.66 -10.00 8.08
C GLN A 84 1.32 -11.17 7.33
N LEU A 85 2.53 -10.97 6.79
CA LEU A 85 3.30 -12.02 6.12
C LEU A 85 3.82 -13.06 7.11
N GLU A 86 4.27 -12.64 8.30
CA GLU A 86 4.69 -13.54 9.36
C GLU A 86 3.52 -14.26 10.05
N CYS A 87 2.32 -13.65 10.04
CA CYS A 87 1.12 -14.17 10.68
C CYS A 87 -0.09 -14.16 9.72
N PRO A 88 -0.15 -15.06 8.70
CA PRO A 88 -1.20 -15.05 7.68
C PRO A 88 -2.61 -15.34 8.23
N SER A 89 -2.71 -15.97 9.40
CA SER A 89 -3.99 -16.23 10.08
C SER A 89 -4.74 -14.94 10.49
N GLN A 90 -4.04 -13.83 10.66
CA GLN A 90 -4.63 -12.51 10.97
C GLN A 90 -5.17 -11.77 9.74
N ALA A 91 -4.82 -12.22 8.52
CA ALA A 91 -5.31 -11.63 7.27
C ALA A 91 -6.68 -12.19 6.84
N GLN A 92 -7.12 -13.30 7.43
CA GLN A 92 -8.43 -13.88 7.19
C GLN A 92 -9.49 -13.15 8.01
N VAL A 93 -9.80 -11.90 7.63
CA VAL A 93 -11.13 -11.35 7.93
C VAL A 93 -12.11 -12.17 7.13
N ASN A 94 -12.71 -13.15 7.80
CA ASN A 94 -13.70 -14.05 7.26
C ASN A 94 -14.94 -13.20 6.85
N PRO A 95 -15.29 -13.07 5.56
CA PRO A 95 -16.48 -12.33 5.15
C PRO A 95 -17.80 -13.01 5.57
N GLY A 96 -17.73 -14.14 6.28
CA GLY A 96 -18.87 -14.91 6.78
C GLY A 96 -19.42 -14.51 8.15
N MET A 97 -18.83 -13.53 8.85
CA MET A 97 -19.37 -13.09 10.15
C MET A 97 -20.33 -11.90 9.99
N ALA A 98 -21.33 -12.05 9.11
CA ALA A 98 -22.59 -11.35 9.30
C ALA A 98 -23.28 -12.04 10.49
N PRO A 99 -23.71 -11.30 11.54
CA PRO A 99 -24.44 -11.92 12.64
C PRO A 99 -25.68 -12.60 12.08
N PRO A 100 -25.99 -13.86 12.45
CA PRO A 100 -27.23 -14.49 12.04
C PRO A 100 -28.38 -13.61 12.52
N SER A 101 -29.15 -13.07 11.58
CA SER A 101 -30.43 -12.44 11.85
C SER A 101 -31.26 -13.45 12.65
N LEU A 102 -31.55 -13.08 13.89
CA LEU A 102 -32.37 -13.84 14.84
C LEU A 102 -33.60 -14.40 14.12
N GLY A 103 -33.62 -15.73 13.96
CA GLY A 103 -34.78 -16.45 13.49
C GLY A 103 -35.97 -16.09 14.38
N LYS A 104 -37.01 -15.51 13.79
CA LYS A 104 -38.34 -15.58 14.38
C LYS A 104 -38.75 -17.06 14.39
N GLY A 105 -38.80 -17.64 15.59
CA GLY A 105 -39.46 -18.92 15.83
C GLY A 105 -40.97 -18.83 15.55
N PRO A 106 -41.63 -19.99 15.34
CA PRO A 106 -42.96 -20.05 14.77
C PRO A 106 -44.04 -19.74 15.81
N GLY A 107 -45.09 -19.06 15.38
CA GLY A 107 -46.33 -18.78 16.09
C GLY A 107 -47.36 -18.27 15.11
#